data_AF-A0A080WLR6-F1
#
_entry.id   AF-A0A080WLR6-F1
#
_cell.length_a   1.000
_cell.length_b   1.000
_cell.length_c   1.000
_cell.angle_alpha   90.00
_cell.angle_beta   90.00
_cell.angle_gamma   90.00
#
_symmetry.space_group_name_H-M   'P 1'
#
loop_
_entity.id
_entity.type
_entity.pdbx_description
1 polymer ?
#
loop_
_entity_poly.entity_id
_entity_poly.type
_entity_poly.pdbx_seq_one_letter_code
_entity_poly.pdbx_strand_id
1 'polypeptide(L)'
;MSSFFFSTPVDIDILLEDGDERETVDIKLEKNRREKAPLYLDGESVKGAVTVRPKDGKRLEHTGIKVQFIGMIEMFYDRGNHYEFLSLGQELAAPGELQHPQTFPFNFKNVEKQYESYNGINVKLRYFVRVTVSRRIADVVREKDIWVYSYRLPPESNNPIKMDVGIEDCLHIEFEYSKSKYHLRDVIVGRIYFLLVRLKIKHMELSIIRRETTGSPPNQYNESETLVRFEVCDLSLHYSYTLYGDFIDYFLA
;
A
#
# COMPACT_ATOMS: atom_id res chain seq x y z
N MET A 1 -33.48 -17.86 3.77
CA MET A 1 -34.05 -16.60 4.30
C MET A 1 -33.76 -15.51 3.30
N SER A 2 -34.79 -14.91 2.71
CA SER A 2 -34.70 -13.89 1.66
C SER A 2 -34.08 -12.61 2.21
N SER A 3 -32.88 -12.27 1.74
CA SER A 3 -32.23 -10.98 1.98
C SER A 3 -33.05 -9.89 1.29
N PHE A 4 -33.81 -9.13 2.07
CA PHE A 4 -34.44 -7.89 1.60
C PHE A 4 -33.33 -6.87 1.31
N PHE A 5 -32.89 -6.81 0.05
CA PHE A 5 -32.09 -5.71 -0.46
C PHE A 5 -32.99 -4.48 -0.56
N PHE A 6 -33.07 -3.67 0.50
CA PHE A 6 -33.58 -2.30 0.38
C PHE A 6 -32.63 -1.52 -0.51
N SER A 7 -33.04 -1.24 -1.75
CA SER A 7 -32.35 -0.31 -2.65
C SER A 7 -32.16 1.03 -1.92
N THR A 8 -30.93 1.54 -1.88
CA THR A 8 -30.66 2.88 -1.31
C THR A 8 -31.47 3.92 -2.08
N PRO A 9 -32.18 4.85 -1.40
CA PRO A 9 -33.09 5.80 -2.05
C PRO A 9 -32.37 6.90 -2.84
N VAL A 10 -31.04 6.91 -2.80
CA VAL A 10 -30.18 7.86 -3.48
C VAL A 10 -28.98 7.11 -4.06
N ASP A 11 -28.59 7.52 -5.26
CA ASP A 11 -27.33 7.14 -5.88
C ASP A 11 -26.36 8.32 -5.80
N ILE A 12 -25.11 8.04 -5.42
CA ILE A 12 -24.06 9.05 -5.24
C ILE A 12 -22.90 8.65 -6.13
N ASP A 13 -22.52 9.56 -7.02
CA ASP A 13 -21.45 9.38 -7.98
C ASP A 13 -20.36 10.42 -7.73
N ILE A 14 -19.11 9.97 -7.64
CA ILE A 14 -17.94 10.81 -7.36
C ILE A 14 -17.05 10.76 -8.60
N LEU A 15 -17.00 11.88 -9.33
CA LEU A 15 -16.17 12.03 -10.51
C LEU A 15 -15.00 12.96 -10.18
N LEU A 16 -13.77 12.47 -10.37
CA LEU A 16 -12.56 13.27 -10.24
C LEU A 16 -12.25 13.91 -11.59
N GLU A 17 -11.83 15.19 -11.60
CA GLU A 17 -11.74 16.00 -12.82
C GLU A 17 -10.83 15.40 -13.89
N ASP A 18 -9.70 14.80 -13.49
CA ASP A 18 -8.72 14.19 -14.42
C ASP A 18 -8.81 12.66 -14.42
N GLY A 19 -9.95 12.08 -14.03
CA GLY A 19 -10.07 10.65 -13.73
C GLY A 19 -9.73 9.70 -14.89
N ASP A 20 -9.98 10.11 -16.13
CA ASP A 20 -9.77 9.28 -17.33
C ASP A 20 -8.33 9.36 -17.89
N GLU A 21 -7.64 10.49 -17.68
CA GLU A 21 -6.28 10.73 -18.17
C GLU A 21 -5.21 10.40 -17.12
N ARG A 22 -5.59 10.42 -15.84
CA ARG A 22 -4.67 10.19 -14.71
C ARG A 22 -4.24 8.73 -14.66
N GLU A 23 -2.96 8.53 -14.35
CA GLU A 23 -2.41 7.20 -14.12
C GLU A 23 -3.19 6.46 -13.03
N THR A 24 -3.38 5.15 -13.21
CA THR A 24 -4.09 4.31 -12.25
C THR A 24 -3.21 3.19 -11.75
N VAL A 25 -3.35 2.86 -10.47
CA VAL A 25 -2.69 1.72 -9.83
C VAL A 25 -3.67 0.56 -9.69
N ASP A 26 -3.23 -0.64 -10.07
CA ASP A 26 -3.93 -1.89 -9.81
C ASP A 26 -3.76 -2.29 -8.34
N ILE A 27 -4.81 -2.15 -7.55
CA ILE A 27 -4.87 -2.57 -6.16
C ILE A 27 -5.29 -4.05 -6.12
N LYS A 28 -4.40 -4.91 -5.62
CA LYS A 28 -4.75 -6.30 -5.30
C LYS A 28 -5.60 -6.31 -4.03
N LEU A 29 -6.83 -6.78 -4.15
CA LEU A 29 -7.75 -7.04 -3.04
C LEU A 29 -7.80 -8.53 -2.72
N GLU A 30 -8.46 -8.89 -1.62
CA GLU A 30 -8.73 -10.29 -1.27
C GLU A 30 -9.46 -11.03 -2.42
N LYS A 31 -9.26 -12.35 -2.49
CA LYS A 31 -9.93 -13.26 -3.45
C LYS A 31 -9.66 -12.92 -4.93
N ASN A 32 -8.44 -12.52 -5.27
CA ASN A 32 -7.99 -12.20 -6.65
C ASN A 32 -8.77 -11.07 -7.34
N ARG A 33 -9.53 -10.25 -6.59
CA ARG A 33 -10.16 -9.06 -7.14
C ARG A 33 -9.09 -7.98 -7.34
N ARG A 34 -9.16 -7.28 -8.46
CA ARG A 34 -8.36 -6.09 -8.73
C ARG A 34 -9.28 -4.89 -8.84
N GLU A 35 -8.89 -3.81 -8.19
CA GLU A 35 -9.55 -2.51 -8.32
C GLU A 35 -8.54 -1.50 -8.82
N LYS A 36 -8.98 -0.59 -9.68
CA LYS A 36 -8.15 0.51 -10.17
C LYS A 36 -8.45 1.76 -9.37
N ALA A 37 -7.40 2.37 -8.82
CA ALA A 37 -7.50 3.66 -8.17
C ALA A 37 -6.61 4.69 -8.90
N PRO A 38 -7.07 5.93 -9.06
CA PRO A 38 -6.25 6.99 -9.63
C PRO A 38 -5.08 7.32 -8.71
N LEU A 39 -3.92 7.57 -9.31
CA LEU A 39 -2.67 7.86 -8.63
C LEU A 39 -2.54 9.36 -8.30
N TYR A 40 -2.15 9.66 -7.07
CA TYR A 40 -1.83 10.99 -6.60
C TYR A 40 -0.48 11.02 -5.89
N LEU A 41 0.11 12.20 -5.86
CA LEU A 41 1.32 12.52 -5.13
C LEU A 41 1.03 13.52 -4.01
N ASP A 42 2.01 13.66 -3.14
CA ASP A 42 1.99 14.68 -2.10
C ASP A 42 1.88 16.09 -2.70
N GLY A 43 1.13 16.97 -2.04
CA GLY A 43 0.87 18.34 -2.49
C GLY A 43 -0.11 18.49 -3.66
N GLU A 44 -0.49 17.42 -4.37
CA GLU A 44 -1.52 17.54 -5.43
C GLU A 44 -2.90 17.92 -4.87
N SER A 45 -3.65 18.71 -5.64
CA SER A 45 -5.04 19.03 -5.30
C SER A 45 -5.99 17.88 -5.66
N VAL A 46 -7.03 17.66 -4.86
CA VAL A 46 -8.07 16.66 -5.12
C VAL A 46 -9.37 17.40 -5.40
N LYS A 47 -9.77 17.43 -6.67
CA LYS A 47 -10.92 18.19 -7.17
C LYS A 47 -11.79 17.34 -8.10
N GLY A 48 -13.07 17.67 -8.14
CA GLY A 48 -14.04 16.91 -8.90
C GLY A 48 -15.46 17.38 -8.66
N ALA A 49 -16.41 16.50 -8.97
CA ALA A 49 -17.83 16.75 -8.81
C ALA A 49 -18.54 15.55 -8.20
N VAL A 50 -19.49 15.83 -7.30
CA VAL A 50 -20.37 14.86 -6.68
C VAL A 50 -21.74 14.98 -7.29
N THR A 51 -22.25 13.93 -7.91
CA THR A 51 -23.63 13.89 -8.43
C THR A 51 -24.50 13.06 -7.50
N VAL A 52 -25.55 13.68 -6.97
CA VAL A 52 -26.53 13.05 -6.08
C VAL A 52 -27.83 12.88 -6.84
N ARG A 53 -28.27 11.62 -7.02
CA ARG A 53 -29.47 11.28 -7.80
C ARG A 53 -30.53 10.63 -6.90
N PRO A 54 -31.65 11.31 -6.61
CA PRO A 54 -32.79 10.66 -5.96
C PRO A 54 -33.33 9.53 -6.84
N LYS A 55 -33.56 8.34 -6.26
CA LYS A 55 -34.15 7.22 -7.01
C LYS A 55 -35.68 7.32 -7.07
N ASP A 56 -36.25 6.66 -8.07
CA ASP A 56 -37.69 6.47 -8.24
C ASP A 56 -38.52 7.76 -8.33
N GLY A 57 -37.90 8.88 -8.71
CA GLY A 57 -38.55 10.19 -8.79
C GLY A 57 -39.08 10.71 -7.44
N LYS A 58 -38.65 10.11 -6.33
CA LYS A 58 -39.07 10.52 -4.98
C LYS A 58 -38.19 11.65 -4.47
N ARG A 59 -38.83 12.60 -3.77
CA ARG A 59 -38.16 13.68 -3.03
C ARG A 59 -37.22 13.08 -1.98
N LEU A 60 -35.98 13.56 -1.96
CA LEU A 60 -34.96 13.21 -0.98
C LEU A 60 -34.79 14.35 0.02
N GLU A 61 -35.33 14.18 1.22
CA GLU A 61 -35.08 15.09 2.35
C GLU A 61 -33.73 14.75 3.01
N HIS A 62 -32.89 15.76 3.24
CA HIS A 62 -31.56 15.63 3.85
C HIS A 62 -31.27 16.76 4.84
N THR A 63 -30.45 16.48 5.85
CA THR A 63 -29.99 17.45 6.85
C THR A 63 -28.63 18.06 6.51
N GLY A 64 -28.10 17.75 5.33
CA GLY A 64 -26.87 18.32 4.80
C GLY A 64 -26.18 17.35 3.86
N ILE A 65 -25.38 17.89 2.94
CA ILE A 65 -24.52 17.10 2.06
C ILE A 65 -23.11 17.62 2.25
N LYS A 66 -22.17 16.73 2.55
CA LYS A 66 -20.76 17.07 2.70
C LYS A 66 -19.89 16.10 1.91
N VAL A 67 -18.72 16.60 1.51
CA VAL A 67 -17.63 15.80 0.97
C VAL A 67 -16.42 15.95 1.88
N GLN A 68 -15.70 14.85 2.08
CA GLN A 68 -14.49 14.81 2.86
C GLN A 68 -13.37 14.16 2.06
N PHE A 69 -12.14 14.59 2.28
CA PHE A 69 -10.94 13.88 1.86
C PHE A 69 -10.23 13.36 3.09
N ILE A 70 -10.00 12.05 3.15
CA ILE A 70 -9.57 11.36 4.36
C ILE A 70 -8.34 10.50 4.04
N GLY A 71 -7.35 10.57 4.92
CA GLY A 71 -6.24 9.62 5.01
C GLY A 71 -6.37 8.84 6.31
N MET A 72 -6.37 7.51 6.22
CA MET A 72 -6.72 6.64 7.34
C MET A 72 -5.85 5.40 7.41
N ILE A 73 -5.52 4.98 8.64
CA ILE A 73 -4.91 3.69 8.96
C ILE A 73 -5.99 2.78 9.56
N GLU A 74 -6.21 1.64 8.92
CA GLU A 74 -7.08 0.55 9.34
C GLU A 74 -6.22 -0.58 9.91
N MET A 75 -6.44 -0.96 11.17
CA MET A 75 -5.81 -2.14 11.78
C MET A 75 -6.83 -3.28 11.83
N PHE A 76 -6.52 -4.43 11.23
CA PHE A 76 -7.52 -5.50 11.08
C PHE A 76 -7.83 -6.26 12.37
N TYR A 77 -6.91 -6.24 13.34
CA TYR A 77 -7.14 -6.78 14.67
C TYR A 77 -8.03 -5.87 15.54
N ASP A 78 -8.19 -4.60 15.16
CA ASP A 78 -8.99 -3.61 15.86
C ASP A 78 -9.90 -2.85 14.88
N ARG A 79 -10.87 -3.60 14.31
CA ARG A 79 -11.77 -3.09 13.27
C ARG A 79 -12.61 -1.88 13.69
N GLY A 80 -12.71 -1.58 14.99
CA GLY A 80 -13.45 -0.43 15.50
C GLY A 80 -12.61 0.85 15.60
N ASN A 81 -11.28 0.73 15.66
CA ASN A 81 -10.38 1.87 15.79
C ASN A 81 -9.70 2.17 14.46
N HIS A 82 -10.29 3.11 13.76
CA HIS A 82 -9.70 3.73 12.59
C HIS A 82 -8.94 4.98 13.01
N TYR A 83 -7.69 5.10 12.56
CA TYR A 83 -6.89 6.29 12.82
C TYR A 83 -6.90 7.19 11.59
N GLU A 84 -7.75 8.23 11.61
CA GLU A 84 -7.73 9.29 10.61
C GLU A 84 -6.55 10.24 10.90
N PHE A 85 -5.53 10.23 10.06
CA PHE A 85 -4.38 11.14 10.17
C PHE A 85 -4.53 12.38 9.29
N LEU A 86 -5.48 12.36 8.35
CA LEU A 86 -5.84 13.48 7.49
C LEU A 86 -7.36 13.51 7.34
N SER A 87 -7.99 14.66 7.57
CA SER A 87 -9.42 14.84 7.39
C SER A 87 -9.71 16.28 6.96
N LEU A 88 -10.08 16.46 5.69
CA LEU A 88 -10.53 17.72 5.12
C LEU A 88 -12.01 17.61 4.79
N GLY A 89 -12.79 18.67 4.95
CA GLY A 89 -14.23 18.66 4.71
C GLY A 89 -14.72 19.92 4.01
N GLN A 90 -15.70 19.75 3.13
CA GLN A 90 -16.43 20.84 2.49
C GLN A 90 -17.94 20.53 2.55
N GLU A 91 -18.73 21.51 2.99
CA GLU A 91 -20.19 21.45 2.89
C GLU A 91 -20.61 21.74 1.44
N LEU A 92 -21.41 20.85 0.86
CA LEU A 92 -21.92 20.96 -0.50
C LEU A 92 -23.35 21.50 -0.55
N ALA A 93 -24.16 21.17 0.45
CA ALA A 93 -25.52 21.69 0.59
C ALA A 93 -25.94 21.76 2.07
N ALA A 94 -26.63 22.84 2.43
CA ALA A 94 -27.34 23.00 3.70
C ALA A 94 -28.52 22.01 3.81
N PRO A 95 -29.17 21.85 4.99
CA PRO A 95 -30.40 21.07 5.11
C PRO A 95 -31.44 21.48 4.06
N GLY A 96 -32.05 20.50 3.41
CA GLY A 96 -32.91 20.76 2.27
C GLY A 96 -33.42 19.49 1.61
N GLU A 97 -33.82 19.64 0.35
CA GLU A 97 -34.54 18.60 -0.37
C GLU A 97 -34.15 18.58 -1.83
N LEU A 98 -33.94 17.37 -2.37
CA LEU A 98 -33.65 17.15 -3.78
C LEU A 98 -34.81 16.46 -4.48
N GLN A 99 -35.33 17.09 -5.54
CA GLN A 99 -36.35 16.50 -6.43
C GLN A 99 -35.73 15.94 -7.72
N HIS A 100 -34.62 16.52 -8.16
CA HIS A 100 -33.90 16.14 -9.38
C HIS A 100 -32.43 15.86 -9.06
N PRO A 101 -31.72 15.12 -9.93
CA PRO A 101 -30.27 15.00 -9.85
C PRO A 101 -29.59 16.36 -9.74
N GLN A 102 -28.66 16.49 -8.80
CA GLN A 102 -27.86 17.71 -8.64
C GLN A 102 -26.37 17.35 -8.52
N THR A 103 -25.54 18.18 -9.14
CA THR A 103 -24.08 18.03 -9.15
C THR A 103 -23.43 19.17 -8.38
N PHE A 104 -22.50 18.84 -7.49
CA PHE A 104 -21.80 19.77 -6.62
C PHE A 104 -20.29 19.68 -6.87
N PRO A 105 -19.61 20.77 -7.27
CA PRO A 105 -18.16 20.76 -7.41
C PRO A 105 -17.47 20.82 -6.04
N PHE A 106 -16.29 20.22 -5.94
CA PHE A 106 -15.43 20.31 -4.76
C PHE A 106 -13.97 20.46 -5.16
N ASN A 107 -13.17 21.08 -4.28
CA ASN A 107 -11.74 21.25 -4.51
C ASN A 107 -10.97 21.36 -3.20
N PHE A 108 -10.21 20.32 -2.88
CA PHE A 108 -9.21 20.33 -1.82
C PHE A 108 -7.86 20.71 -2.41
N LYS A 109 -7.39 21.94 -2.11
CA LYS A 109 -6.14 22.48 -2.67
C LYS A 109 -4.93 22.01 -1.87
N ASN A 110 -3.84 21.75 -2.57
CA ASN A 110 -2.51 21.49 -2.01
C ASN A 110 -2.52 20.45 -0.86
N VAL A 111 -3.11 19.28 -1.11
CA VAL A 111 -3.37 18.32 -0.04
C VAL A 111 -2.11 17.58 0.37
N GLU A 112 -1.73 17.67 1.64
CA GLU A 112 -0.60 16.94 2.22
C GLU A 112 -0.94 15.44 2.37
N LYS A 113 -0.19 14.59 1.67
CA LYS A 113 -0.35 13.12 1.65
C LYS A 113 0.98 12.50 2.07
N GLN A 114 1.29 12.66 3.36
CA GLN A 114 2.60 12.37 3.96
C GLN A 114 3.06 10.90 3.81
N TYR A 115 2.12 9.97 3.66
CA TYR A 115 2.40 8.54 3.62
C TYR A 115 1.95 7.91 2.30
N GLU A 116 2.75 6.97 1.79
CA GLU A 116 2.39 6.11 0.67
C GLU A 116 1.25 5.15 1.06
N SER A 117 0.32 4.91 0.14
CA SER A 117 -0.75 3.93 0.32
C SER A 117 -0.18 2.51 0.47
N TYR A 118 -0.73 1.75 1.40
CA TYR A 118 -0.26 0.41 1.73
C TYR A 118 -1.43 -0.53 1.99
N ASN A 119 -1.38 -1.73 1.40
CA ASN A 119 -2.34 -2.80 1.66
C ASN A 119 -1.58 -4.03 2.14
N GLY A 120 -1.53 -4.21 3.46
CA GLY A 120 -0.75 -5.22 4.15
C GLY A 120 -1.55 -6.42 4.64
N ILE A 121 -0.95 -7.15 5.59
CA ILE A 121 -1.55 -8.34 6.19
C ILE A 121 -2.45 -7.96 7.37
N ASN A 122 -1.97 -7.09 8.26
CA ASN A 122 -2.64 -6.66 9.48
C ASN A 122 -3.00 -5.16 9.48
N VAL A 123 -2.48 -4.41 8.51
CA VAL A 123 -2.73 -2.96 8.39
C VAL A 123 -2.98 -2.52 6.96
N LYS A 124 -3.85 -1.55 6.79
CA LYS A 124 -4.09 -0.84 5.53
C LYS A 124 -4.02 0.67 5.75
N LEU A 125 -3.23 1.35 4.94
CA LEU A 125 -3.15 2.81 4.88
C LEU A 125 -3.75 3.25 3.55
N ARG A 126 -4.86 3.99 3.59
CA ARG A 126 -5.61 4.39 2.39
C ARG A 126 -6.01 5.85 2.43
N TYR A 127 -6.25 6.40 1.24
CA TYR A 127 -6.84 7.72 1.05
C TYR A 127 -8.11 7.61 0.21
N PHE A 128 -9.14 8.38 0.54
CA PHE A 128 -10.40 8.33 -0.18
C PHE A 128 -11.19 9.64 -0.06
N VAL A 129 -12.02 9.89 -1.05
CA VAL A 129 -13.08 10.91 -0.99
C VAL A 129 -14.34 10.27 -0.44
N ARG A 130 -14.89 10.82 0.65
CA ARG A 130 -16.13 10.36 1.29
C ARG A 130 -17.22 11.41 1.13
N VAL A 131 -18.30 11.06 0.44
CA VAL A 131 -19.52 11.88 0.39
C VAL A 131 -20.51 11.34 1.38
N THR A 132 -21.10 12.23 2.18
CA THR A 132 -22.16 11.90 3.13
C THR A 132 -23.39 12.76 2.84
N VAL A 133 -24.50 12.10 2.52
CA VAL A 133 -25.84 12.71 2.49
C VAL A 133 -26.50 12.38 3.82
N SER A 134 -26.53 13.36 4.73
CA SER A 134 -27.09 13.15 6.06
C SER A 134 -28.61 13.15 6.04
N ARG A 135 -29.23 12.19 6.72
CA ARG A 135 -30.69 11.99 6.71
C ARG A 135 -31.20 11.72 8.11
N ARG A 136 -32.49 11.94 8.34
CA ARG A 136 -33.12 11.75 9.66
C ARG A 136 -33.00 10.33 10.21
N ILE A 137 -33.00 9.31 9.34
CA ILE A 137 -32.99 7.89 9.75
C ILE A 137 -31.57 7.33 9.66
N ALA A 138 -30.99 7.34 8.47
CA ALA A 138 -29.65 6.80 8.23
C ALA A 138 -28.97 7.57 7.10
N ASP A 139 -27.75 7.98 7.36
CA ASP A 139 -26.88 8.65 6.40
C ASP A 139 -26.55 7.72 5.24
N VAL A 140 -26.44 8.30 4.04
CA VAL A 140 -25.97 7.58 2.86
C VAL A 140 -24.56 8.04 2.57
N VAL A 141 -23.62 7.09 2.61
CA VAL A 141 -22.20 7.34 2.45
C VAL A 141 -21.71 6.67 1.17
N ARG A 142 -20.90 7.39 0.40
CA ARG A 142 -20.17 6.84 -0.75
C ARG A 142 -18.70 7.21 -0.63
N GLU A 143 -17.84 6.22 -0.82
CA GLU A 143 -16.40 6.40 -0.83
C GLU A 143 -15.83 6.14 -2.23
N LYS A 144 -14.77 6.86 -2.56
CA LYS A 144 -13.96 6.65 -3.76
C LYS A 144 -12.49 6.67 -3.36
N ASP A 145 -11.85 5.51 -3.39
CA ASP A 145 -10.43 5.36 -3.10
C ASP A 145 -9.55 6.03 -4.15
N ILE A 146 -8.40 6.53 -3.69
CA ILE A 146 -7.28 6.94 -4.51
C ILE A 146 -6.02 6.24 -4.00
N TRP A 147 -5.00 6.11 -4.85
CA TRP A 147 -3.70 5.59 -4.45
C TRP A 147 -2.69 6.73 -4.35
N VAL A 148 -1.85 6.71 -3.31
CA VAL A 148 -0.78 7.70 -3.13
C VAL A 148 0.57 7.01 -3.22
N TYR A 149 1.48 7.51 -4.06
CA TYR A 149 2.89 7.16 -4.02
C TYR A 149 3.72 8.26 -3.35
N SER A 150 4.77 7.84 -2.63
CA SER A 150 5.76 8.73 -2.05
C SER A 150 7.09 8.52 -2.75
N TYR A 151 7.44 9.43 -3.67
CA TYR A 151 8.76 9.40 -4.29
C TYR A 151 9.79 10.00 -3.35
N ARG A 152 10.82 9.21 -3.06
CA ARG A 152 12.02 9.68 -2.36
C ARG A 152 13.14 9.87 -3.37
N LEU A 153 13.85 10.97 -3.24
CA LEU A 153 15.08 11.17 -4.00
C LEU A 153 16.09 10.06 -3.63
N PRO A 154 16.96 9.67 -4.58
CA PRO A 154 18.05 8.76 -4.28
C PRO A 154 18.84 9.27 -3.07
N PRO A 155 19.23 8.37 -2.15
CA PRO A 155 19.99 8.77 -0.98
C PRO A 155 21.36 9.33 -1.40
N GLU A 156 21.83 10.38 -0.73
CA GLU A 156 23.15 11.00 -1.01
C GLU A 156 24.31 10.00 -0.84
N SER A 157 24.15 9.03 0.06
CA SER A 157 25.07 7.92 0.24
C SER A 157 24.34 6.59 0.26
N ASN A 158 24.93 5.59 -0.40
CA ASN A 158 24.41 4.24 -0.49
C ASN A 158 25.58 3.26 -0.36
N ASN A 159 26.03 3.07 0.88
CA ASN A 159 27.19 2.25 1.16
C ASN A 159 26.89 0.76 0.94
N PRO A 160 27.88 -0.03 0.51
CA PRO A 160 27.76 -1.47 0.43
C PRO A 160 27.53 -2.08 1.81
N ILE A 161 26.83 -3.22 1.85
CA ILE A 161 26.60 -4.00 3.07
C ILE A 161 27.54 -5.20 3.04
N LYS A 162 28.25 -5.42 4.15
CA LYS A 162 28.99 -6.67 4.39
C LYS A 162 28.36 -7.43 5.54
N MET A 163 28.10 -8.71 5.34
CA MET A 163 27.55 -9.62 6.34
C MET A 163 28.48 -10.82 6.46
N ASP A 164 28.86 -11.16 7.69
CA ASP A 164 29.71 -12.30 8.00
C ASP A 164 28.87 -13.37 8.69
N VAL A 165 28.95 -14.59 8.20
CA VAL A 165 28.32 -15.76 8.82
C VAL A 165 29.38 -16.85 8.97
N GLY A 166 29.58 -17.33 10.19
CA GLY A 166 30.56 -18.37 10.45
C GLY A 166 30.25 -19.25 11.65
N ILE A 167 30.85 -20.43 11.62
CA ILE A 167 30.99 -21.38 12.72
C ILE A 167 32.49 -21.63 12.84
N GLU A 168 33.04 -21.41 14.03
CA GLU A 168 34.47 -21.55 14.32
C GLU A 168 35.02 -22.88 13.78
N ASP A 169 36.19 -22.80 13.14
CA ASP A 169 36.90 -23.92 12.53
C ASP A 169 36.13 -24.75 11.47
N CYS A 170 34.90 -24.39 11.11
CA CYS A 170 34.04 -25.21 10.26
C CYS A 170 33.59 -24.49 8.99
N LEU A 171 33.09 -23.26 9.11
CA LEU A 171 32.47 -22.53 8.02
C LEU A 171 32.67 -21.03 8.24
N HIS A 172 33.10 -20.30 7.23
CA HIS A 172 33.19 -18.84 7.26
C HIS A 172 32.87 -18.31 5.87
N ILE A 173 31.74 -17.61 5.75
CA ILE A 173 31.23 -17.05 4.50
C ILE A 173 30.95 -15.55 4.72
N GLU A 174 31.49 -14.72 3.84
CA GLU A 174 31.18 -13.28 3.80
C GLU A 174 30.27 -12.97 2.61
N PHE A 175 29.22 -12.20 2.84
CA PHE A 175 28.34 -11.66 1.81
C PHE A 175 28.61 -10.17 1.67
N GLU A 176 28.82 -9.71 0.45
CA GLU A 176 28.92 -8.29 0.13
C GLU A 176 27.79 -7.92 -0.83
N TYR A 177 27.05 -6.87 -0.52
CA TYR A 177 26.03 -6.28 -1.38
C TYR A 177 26.48 -4.88 -1.78
N SER A 178 26.34 -4.54 -3.05
CA SER A 178 26.80 -3.26 -3.62
C SER A 178 26.12 -2.02 -3.01
N LYS A 179 24.88 -2.16 -2.55
CA LYS A 179 24.06 -1.07 -1.99
C LYS A 179 23.32 -1.53 -0.74
N SER A 180 22.97 -0.59 0.12
CA SER A 180 22.09 -0.79 1.28
C SER A 180 20.64 -0.37 1.03
N LYS A 181 20.40 0.43 0.00
CA LYS A 181 19.08 0.94 -0.40
C LYS A 181 18.87 0.67 -1.89
N TYR A 182 17.73 0.12 -2.25
CA TYR A 182 17.38 -0.24 -3.63
C TYR A 182 16.08 0.43 -4.04
N HIS A 183 16.00 0.88 -5.30
CA HIS A 183 14.73 1.24 -5.91
C HIS A 183 13.92 -0.02 -6.24
N LEU A 184 12.59 0.06 -6.36
CA LEU A 184 11.71 -1.08 -6.66
C LEU A 184 11.97 -1.76 -8.02
N ARG A 185 12.76 -1.14 -8.88
CA ARG A 185 13.19 -1.65 -10.20
C ARG A 185 14.72 -1.78 -10.29
N ASP A 186 15.41 -1.68 -9.16
CA ASP A 186 16.86 -1.83 -9.10
C ASP A 186 17.23 -3.32 -9.06
N VAL A 187 18.50 -3.61 -9.30
CA VAL A 187 19.06 -4.96 -9.26
C VAL A 187 19.94 -5.08 -8.03
N ILE A 188 19.76 -6.16 -7.27
CA ILE A 188 20.66 -6.47 -6.16
C ILE A 188 21.88 -7.18 -6.74
N VAL A 189 23.02 -6.50 -6.66
CA VAL A 189 24.32 -7.04 -7.05
C VAL A 189 25.14 -7.31 -5.80
N GLY A 190 25.67 -8.53 -5.68
CA GLY A 190 26.51 -8.89 -4.55
C GLY A 190 27.48 -10.03 -4.84
N ARG A 191 28.32 -10.30 -3.84
CA ARG A 191 29.37 -11.31 -3.85
C ARG A 191 29.29 -12.18 -2.61
N ILE A 192 29.60 -13.46 -2.77
CA ILE A 192 29.68 -14.42 -1.68
C ILE A 192 31.11 -14.95 -1.66
N TYR A 193 31.83 -14.69 -0.58
CA TYR A 193 33.21 -15.12 -0.35
C TYR A 193 33.23 -16.33 0.57
N PHE A 194 33.83 -17.42 0.12
CA PHE A 194 34.01 -18.62 0.93
C PHE A 194 35.41 -18.60 1.55
N LEU A 195 35.50 -18.14 2.81
CA LEU A 195 36.77 -17.98 3.52
C LEU A 195 37.23 -19.29 4.16
N LEU A 196 36.30 -20.07 4.72
CA LEU A 196 36.55 -21.41 5.27
C LEU A 196 35.37 -22.32 4.96
N VAL A 197 35.63 -23.48 4.36
CA VAL A 197 34.59 -24.49 4.10
C VAL A 197 35.12 -25.88 4.44
N ARG A 198 34.87 -26.33 5.68
CA ARG A 198 35.16 -27.70 6.12
C ARG A 198 33.91 -28.60 6.18
N LEU A 199 32.73 -28.03 5.93
CA LEU A 199 31.45 -28.75 5.88
C LEU A 199 30.94 -28.86 4.44
N LYS A 200 30.25 -29.96 4.12
CA LYS A 200 29.55 -30.10 2.83
C LYS A 200 28.26 -29.27 2.85
N ILE A 201 28.21 -28.21 2.06
CA ILE A 201 27.01 -27.38 1.90
C ILE A 201 26.03 -28.13 0.99
N LYS A 202 24.86 -28.50 1.51
CA LYS A 202 23.82 -29.21 0.74
C LYS A 202 22.94 -28.25 -0.05
N HIS A 203 22.63 -27.09 0.52
CA HIS A 203 21.70 -26.14 -0.05
C HIS A 203 22.05 -24.73 0.45
N MET A 204 21.92 -23.74 -0.42
CA MET A 204 22.15 -22.35 -0.10
C MET A 204 21.19 -21.49 -0.93
N GLU A 205 20.46 -20.59 -0.27
CA GLU A 205 19.54 -19.66 -0.92
C GLU A 205 19.65 -18.26 -0.32
N LEU A 206 19.33 -17.26 -1.13
CA LEU A 206 19.09 -15.88 -0.73
C LEU A 206 17.59 -15.61 -0.79
N SER A 207 17.04 -15.03 0.27
CA SER A 207 15.61 -14.72 0.35
C SER A 207 15.38 -13.23 0.56
N ILE A 208 14.43 -12.66 -0.17
CA ILE A 208 13.89 -11.33 0.13
C ILE A 208 12.68 -11.54 1.04
N ILE A 209 12.77 -11.06 2.28
CA ILE A 209 11.72 -11.22 3.29
C ILE A 209 11.12 -9.85 3.60
N ARG A 210 9.81 -9.72 3.42
CA ARG A 210 9.04 -8.57 3.88
C ARG A 210 8.58 -8.83 5.31
N ARG A 211 8.95 -7.94 6.24
CA ARG A 211 8.45 -7.95 7.61
C ARG A 211 7.48 -6.80 7.82
N GLU A 212 6.26 -7.09 8.23
CA GLU A 212 5.25 -6.11 8.62
C GLU A 212 5.08 -6.14 10.14
N THR A 213 5.29 -5.00 10.79
CA THR A 213 5.13 -4.85 12.24
C THR A 213 4.01 -3.86 12.52
N THR A 214 2.98 -4.29 13.24
CA THR A 214 1.80 -3.47 13.57
C THR A 214 1.55 -3.40 15.06
N GLY A 215 1.01 -2.26 15.52
CA GLY A 215 0.74 -2.02 16.93
C GLY A 215 1.97 -1.53 17.71
N SER A 216 1.76 -1.24 19.00
CA SER A 216 2.78 -0.79 19.93
C SER A 216 2.87 -1.74 21.12
N PRO A 217 4.04 -1.87 21.78
CA PRO A 217 4.16 -2.66 22.99
C PRO A 217 3.09 -2.28 24.03
N PRO A 218 2.42 -3.25 24.69
CA PRO A 218 2.67 -4.71 24.65
C PRO A 218 2.01 -5.47 23.48
N ASN A 219 1.10 -4.85 22.73
CA ASN A 219 0.30 -5.48 21.68
C ASN A 219 0.92 -5.29 20.28
N GLN A 220 2.15 -5.76 20.11
CA GLN A 220 2.85 -5.70 18.82
C GLN A 220 2.72 -7.03 18.07
N TYR A 221 2.32 -6.97 16.82
CA TYR A 221 2.19 -8.12 15.92
C TYR A 221 3.26 -8.01 14.82
N ASN A 222 3.85 -9.14 14.44
CA ASN A 222 4.88 -9.21 13.42
C ASN A 222 4.52 -10.31 12.42
N GLU A 223 4.34 -9.92 11.17
CA GLU A 223 4.16 -10.84 10.04
C GLU A 223 5.44 -10.85 9.21
N SER A 224 5.81 -12.02 8.71
CA SER A 224 6.97 -12.17 7.82
C SER A 224 6.58 -13.00 6.62
N GLU A 225 6.76 -12.44 5.44
CA GLU A 225 6.47 -13.07 4.16
C GLU A 225 7.77 -13.18 3.36
N THR A 226 8.09 -14.38 2.89
CA THR A 226 9.17 -14.57 1.92
C THR A 226 8.66 -14.20 0.54
N LEU A 227 9.13 -13.07 -0.02
CA LEU A 227 8.69 -12.58 -1.31
C LEU A 227 9.32 -13.36 -2.46
N VAL A 228 10.63 -13.64 -2.35
CA VAL A 228 11.40 -14.37 -3.36
C VAL A 228 12.46 -15.21 -2.68
N ARG A 229 12.74 -16.38 -3.25
CA ARG A 229 13.87 -17.25 -2.92
C ARG A 229 14.72 -17.45 -4.16
N PHE A 230 16.02 -17.26 -4.02
CA PHE A 230 17.02 -17.44 -5.06
C PHE A 230 18.00 -18.50 -4.60
N GLU A 231 17.96 -19.67 -5.22
CA GLU A 231 18.92 -20.72 -4.96
C GLU A 231 20.28 -20.32 -5.54
N VAL A 232 21.30 -20.28 -4.68
CA VAL A 232 22.67 -19.90 -5.07
C VAL A 232 23.44 -21.12 -5.62
N CYS A 233 23.07 -22.33 -5.19
CA CYS A 233 23.78 -23.55 -5.51
C CYS A 233 22.91 -24.55 -6.28
N ASP A 234 23.07 -24.56 -7.60
CA ASP A 234 22.92 -25.78 -8.44
C ASP A 234 24.26 -26.19 -9.09
N LEU A 235 25.34 -25.52 -8.71
CA LEU A 235 26.70 -25.91 -9.06
C LEU A 235 27.14 -26.98 -8.06
N SER A 236 27.21 -28.22 -8.55
CA SER A 236 27.97 -29.27 -7.91
C SER A 236 29.37 -28.75 -7.56
N LEU A 237 29.57 -28.35 -6.29
CA LEU A 237 30.88 -28.24 -5.65
C LEU A 237 31.47 -29.66 -5.49
N HIS A 238 31.53 -30.41 -6.59
CA HIS A 238 32.50 -31.46 -6.78
C HIS A 238 33.75 -30.74 -7.27
N TYR A 239 34.68 -30.42 -6.40
CA TYR A 239 36.10 -30.72 -6.61
C TYR A 239 36.85 -30.51 -5.30
N SER A 240 37.53 -31.58 -4.91
CA SER A 240 38.47 -31.70 -3.82
C SER A 240 39.70 -30.81 -4.06
N TYR A 241 39.68 -29.53 -3.71
CA TYR A 241 40.90 -28.73 -3.52
C TYR A 241 40.63 -27.65 -2.47
N THR A 242 41.66 -27.30 -1.71
CA THR A 242 41.72 -26.22 -0.74
C THR A 242 41.26 -24.91 -1.39
N LEU A 243 40.02 -24.48 -1.14
CA LEU A 243 39.43 -23.26 -1.70
C LEU A 243 39.92 -22.04 -0.90
N TYR A 244 41.01 -21.43 -1.34
CA TYR A 244 41.35 -20.05 -1.00
C TYR A 244 41.04 -19.17 -2.22
N GLY A 245 39.99 -18.34 -2.14
CA GLY A 245 39.82 -17.20 -3.05
C GLY A 245 38.64 -17.19 -4.03
N ASP A 246 37.68 -18.12 -3.96
CA ASP A 246 36.52 -18.08 -4.85
C ASP A 246 35.41 -17.18 -4.31
N PHE A 247 34.89 -16.31 -5.19
CA PHE A 247 33.69 -15.52 -4.97
C PHE A 247 32.63 -15.85 -6.02
N ILE A 248 31.36 -15.83 -5.63
CA ILE A 248 30.23 -15.90 -6.56
C ILE A 248 29.62 -14.51 -6.69
N ASP A 249 29.70 -13.92 -7.89
CA ASP A 249 28.88 -12.76 -8.25
C ASP A 249 27.44 -13.24 -8.51
N TYR A 250 26.44 -12.55 -7.98
CA TYR A 250 25.04 -12.81 -8.30
C TYR A 250 24.27 -11.52 -8.59
N PHE A 251 23.20 -11.68 -9.36
CA PHE A 251 22.28 -10.61 -9.78
C PHE A 251 20.85 -11.04 -9.49
N LEU A 252 20.14 -10.28 -8.65
CA LEU A 252 18.71 -10.47 -8.42
C LEU A 252 17.95 -9.33 -9.11
N ALA A 253 17.18 -9.68 -10.14
CA ALA A 253 16.34 -8.77 -10.92
C ALA A 253 14.86 -8.92 -10.58
#